data_AF-F5NXC7-F1
#
_entry.id   AF-F5NXC7-F1
#
_cell.length_a   1.000
_cell.length_b   1.000
_cell.length_c   1.000
_cell.angle_alpha   90.00
_cell.angle_beta   90.00
_cell.angle_gamma   90.00
#
_symmetry.space_group_name_H-M   'P 1'
#
loop_
_entity.id
_entity.type
_entity.pdbx_description
1 polymer ?
#
loop_
_entity_poly.entity_id
_entity_poly.type
_entity_poly.pdbx_seq_one_letter_code
_entity_poly.pdbx_strand_id
1 'polypeptide(L)'
;MRFLLGVLMLMISGSALATIDVLQFKDEAQEQQFRQLTEELRCPKCQNNSIADSNSMIATDLRQKVYELMQEGKSKKRLSIIWWRVTATSSLTIRR
;
A
#
# COMPACT_ATOMS: atom_id res chain seq x y z
N MET A 1 -14.84 19.03 -39.79
CA MET A 1 -15.46 19.01 -38.44
C MET A 1 -15.16 17.75 -37.62
N ARG A 2 -15.28 16.52 -38.18
CA ARG A 2 -15.09 15.26 -37.42
C ARG A 2 -13.64 14.99 -36.96
N PHE A 3 -12.65 15.41 -37.75
CA PHE A 3 -11.23 15.26 -37.39
C PHE A 3 -10.79 16.18 -36.23
N LEU A 4 -11.37 17.38 -36.11
CA LEU A 4 -11.08 18.32 -35.02
C LEU A 4 -11.56 17.80 -33.65
N LEU A 5 -12.69 17.09 -33.62
CA LEU A 5 -13.21 16.44 -32.42
C LEU A 5 -12.32 15.29 -31.94
N GLY A 6 -11.72 14.53 -32.87
CA GLY A 6 -10.81 13.44 -32.52
C GLY A 6 -9.50 13.91 -31.88
N VAL A 7 -8.94 15.02 -32.36
CA VAL A 7 -7.69 15.60 -31.81
C VAL A 7 -7.91 16.20 -30.42
N LEU A 8 -9.06 16.81 -30.17
CA LEU A 8 -9.40 17.37 -28.85
C LEU A 8 -9.55 16.27 -27.78
N MET A 9 -10.09 15.11 -28.16
CA MET A 9 -10.28 13.99 -27.22
C MET A 9 -8.96 13.30 -26.84
N LEU A 10 -7.96 13.34 -27.72
CA LEU A 10 -6.63 12.74 -27.46
C LEU A 10 -5.81 13.53 -26.43
N MET A 11 -6.05 14.84 -26.31
CA MET A 11 -5.29 15.72 -25.41
C MET A 11 -5.66 15.58 -23.92
N ILE A 12 -6.76 14.88 -23.59
CA ILE A 12 -7.26 14.75 -22.21
C ILE A 12 -6.74 13.49 -21.51
N SER A 13 -6.11 12.55 -22.21
CA SER A 13 -5.68 11.26 -21.64
C SER A 13 -4.37 11.30 -20.82
N GLY A 14 -3.73 12.46 -20.66
CA GLY A 14 -2.32 12.55 -20.28
C GLY A 14 -1.96 12.71 -18.79
N SER A 15 -2.91 12.80 -17.86
CA SER A 15 -2.60 13.14 -16.46
C SER A 15 -2.90 12.00 -15.49
N ALA A 16 -1.99 11.03 -15.41
CA ALA A 16 -1.89 10.10 -14.29
C ALA A 16 -0.77 10.60 -13.34
N LEU A 17 -1.15 11.32 -12.28
CA LEU A 17 -0.23 11.65 -11.20
C LEU A 17 -0.04 10.41 -10.33
N ALA A 18 1.08 9.72 -10.50
CA ALA A 18 1.50 8.67 -9.58
C ALA A 18 2.12 9.33 -8.34
N THR A 19 1.34 9.42 -7.25
CA THR A 19 1.89 9.73 -5.92
C THR A 19 2.71 8.53 -5.46
N ILE A 20 4.02 8.64 -5.61
CA ILE A 20 4.98 7.67 -5.07
C ILE A 20 5.35 8.17 -3.68
N ASP A 21 4.87 7.49 -2.64
CA ASP A 21 5.31 7.73 -1.27
C ASP A 21 6.79 7.34 -1.15
N VAL A 22 7.67 8.34 -1.02
CA VAL A 22 9.12 8.13 -0.92
C VAL A 22 9.48 7.84 0.54
N LEU A 23 9.47 6.56 0.91
CA LEU A 23 9.93 6.10 2.22
C LEU A 23 11.46 6.07 2.26
N GLN A 24 12.06 6.64 3.31
CA GLN A 24 13.52 6.63 3.48
C GLN A 24 13.98 5.43 4.32
N PHE A 25 14.70 4.49 3.71
CA PHE A 25 15.26 3.33 4.40
C PHE A 25 16.73 3.58 4.79
N LYS A 26 17.23 2.94 5.86
CA LYS A 26 18.66 3.06 6.24
C LYS A 26 19.59 2.34 5.26
N ASP A 27 19.13 1.21 4.73
CA ASP A 27 19.90 0.33 3.86
C ASP A 27 18.96 -0.47 2.95
N GLU A 28 19.52 -1.08 1.90
CA GLU A 28 18.76 -1.88 0.93
C GLU A 28 18.10 -3.11 1.57
N ALA A 29 18.67 -3.67 2.63
CA ALA A 29 18.08 -4.82 3.31
C ALA A 29 16.80 -4.44 4.06
N GLN A 30 16.77 -3.23 4.65
CA GLN A 30 15.57 -2.67 5.27
C GLN A 30 14.48 -2.41 4.22
N GLU A 31 14.83 -1.89 3.04
CA GLU A 31 13.88 -1.73 1.93
C GLU A 31 13.32 -3.08 1.46
N GLN A 32 14.19 -4.07 1.24
CA GLN A 32 13.76 -5.41 0.82
C GLN A 32 12.85 -6.06 1.85
N GLN A 33 13.17 -5.94 3.14
CA GLN A 33 12.33 -6.46 4.20
C GLN A 33 10.96 -5.77 4.22
N PHE A 34 10.92 -4.45 4.00
CA PHE A 34 9.68 -3.69 3.89
C PHE A 34 8.84 -4.20 2.71
N ARG A 35 9.43 -4.30 1.51
CA ARG A 35 8.76 -4.79 0.29
C ARG A 35 8.16 -6.18 0.50
N GLN A 36 8.97 -7.14 0.95
CA GLN A 36 8.51 -8.50 1.24
C GLN A 36 7.32 -8.51 2.21
N LEU A 37 7.40 -7.73 3.28
CA LEU A 37 6.34 -7.68 4.28
C LEU A 37 5.06 -7.07 3.68
N THR A 38 5.16 -6.00 2.89
CA THR A 38 4.01 -5.37 2.24
C THR A 38 3.37 -6.21 1.14
N GLU A 39 4.11 -7.13 0.53
CA GLU A 39 3.59 -8.09 -0.45
C GLU A 39 2.89 -9.28 0.23
N GLU A 40 3.43 -9.76 1.36
CA GLU A 40 2.84 -10.82 2.18
C GLU A 40 1.51 -10.38 2.82
N LEU A 41 1.39 -9.10 3.20
CA LEU A 41 0.24 -8.56 3.91
C LEU A 41 -0.89 -8.15 2.94
N ARG A 42 -2.08 -8.72 3.16
CA ARG A 42 -3.29 -8.41 2.37
C ARG A 42 -4.10 -7.29 3.01
N CYS A 43 -4.63 -6.40 2.18
CA CYS A 43 -5.54 -5.36 2.63
C CYS A 43 -6.96 -5.94 2.81
N PRO A 44 -7.52 -6.01 4.04
CA PRO A 44 -8.84 -6.59 4.28
C PRO A 44 -10.00 -5.76 3.71
N LYS A 45 -9.76 -4.48 3.41
CA LYS A 45 -10.74 -3.54 2.86
C LYS A 45 -10.66 -3.40 1.34
N CYS A 46 -9.69 -4.06 0.72
CA CYS A 46 -9.42 -3.97 -0.71
C CYS A 46 -9.86 -5.27 -1.41
N GLN A 47 -9.83 -5.30 -2.74
CA GLN A 47 -10.15 -6.48 -3.57
C GLN A 47 -9.09 -7.61 -3.43
N ASN A 48 -8.72 -7.99 -2.21
CA ASN A 48 -7.71 -9.00 -1.89
C ASN A 48 -6.30 -8.71 -2.45
N ASN A 49 -6.01 -7.44 -2.73
CA ASN A 49 -4.68 -7.01 -3.15
C ASN A 49 -3.73 -6.94 -1.95
N SER A 50 -2.43 -7.07 -2.21
CA SER A 50 -1.40 -6.76 -1.22
C SER A 50 -1.50 -5.28 -0.83
N ILE A 51 -0.98 -4.92 0.33
CA ILE A 51 -0.91 -3.50 0.73
C ILE A 51 0.13 -2.74 -0.10
N ALA A 52 1.06 -3.45 -0.76
CA ALA A 52 1.98 -2.89 -1.74
C ALA A 52 1.27 -2.48 -3.04
N ASP A 53 0.35 -3.32 -3.53
CA ASP A 53 -0.33 -3.12 -4.83
C ASP A 53 -1.63 -2.33 -4.73
N SER A 54 -2.21 -2.23 -3.53
CA SER A 54 -3.46 -1.51 -3.35
C SER A 54 -3.24 -0.01 -3.21
N ASN A 55 -3.85 0.76 -4.12
CA ASN A 55 -3.87 2.23 -4.06
C ASN A 55 -4.97 2.81 -3.15
N SER A 56 -5.48 2.03 -2.19
CA SER A 56 -6.47 2.56 -1.25
C SER A 56 -5.80 3.42 -0.18
N MET A 57 -6.53 4.42 0.33
CA MET A 57 -6.07 5.26 1.44
C MET A 57 -5.69 4.43 2.69
N ILE A 58 -6.40 3.32 2.91
CA ILE A 58 -6.13 2.37 4.00
C ILE A 58 -4.81 1.62 3.77
N ALA A 59 -4.51 1.20 2.54
CA ALA A 59 -3.24 0.54 2.24
C ALA A 59 -2.04 1.48 2.40
N THR A 60 -2.20 2.78 2.14
CA THR A 60 -1.18 3.79 2.43
C THR A 60 -0.94 3.96 3.92
N ASP A 61 -2.00 4.14 4.73
CA ASP A 61 -1.90 4.23 6.19
C ASP A 61 -1.20 3.01 6.81
N LEU A 62 -1.55 1.83 6.30
CA LEU A 62 -0.95 0.58 6.72
C LEU A 62 0.54 0.44 6.33
N ARG A 63 0.94 0.88 5.14
CA ARG A 63 2.35 0.94 4.71
C ARG A 63 3.15 1.88 5.60
N GLN A 64 2.59 3.06 5.89
CA GLN A 64 3.18 4.01 6.83
C GLN A 64 3.38 3.37 8.21
N LYS A 65 2.38 2.61 8.68
CA LYS A 65 2.47 1.95 9.99
C LYS A 65 3.55 0.87 10.05
N VAL A 66 3.69 0.08 8.99
CA VAL A 66 4.79 -0.88 8.86
C VAL A 66 6.13 -0.16 8.93
N TYR A 67 6.26 0.93 8.20
CA TYR A 67 7.49 1.72 8.13
C TYR A 67 7.87 2.28 9.51
N GLU A 68 6.93 2.90 10.23
CA GLU A 68 7.15 3.40 11.60
C GLU A 68 7.68 2.30 12.53
N LEU A 69 7.02 1.13 12.52
CA LEU A 69 7.42 0.01 13.38
C LEU A 69 8.78 -0.57 12.97
N MET A 70 9.17 -0.50 11.69
CA MET A 70 10.51 -0.86 11.23
C MET A 70 11.56 0.13 11.75
N GLN A 71 11.25 1.43 11.73
CA GLN A 71 12.11 2.48 12.28
C GLN A 71 12.28 2.35 13.80
N GLU A 72 11.25 1.86 14.50
CA GLU A 72 11.32 1.50 15.93
C GLU A 72 12.21 0.26 16.22
N GLY A 73 12.78 -0.38 15.20
CA GLY A 73 13.63 -1.57 15.37
C GLY A 73 12.84 -2.85 15.71
N LYS A 74 11.53 -2.90 15.39
CA LYS A 74 10.74 -4.13 15.56
C LYS A 74 11.18 -5.18 14.54
N SER A 75 11.35 -6.42 14.99
CA SER A 75 11.69 -7.54 14.09
C SER A 75 10.55 -7.89 13.13
N LYS A 76 10.88 -8.46 11.95
CA LYS A 76 9.89 -8.97 10.97
C LYS A 76 8.80 -9.82 11.63
N LYS A 77 9.18 -10.71 12.54
CA LYS A 77 8.24 -11.57 13.28
C LYS A 77 7.27 -10.79 14.16
N ARG A 78 7.73 -9.70 14.79
CA ARG A 78 6.86 -8.86 15.61
C ARG A 78 5.92 -8.02 14.75
N LEU A 79 6.40 -7.51 13.63
CA LEU A 79 5.58 -6.79 12.64
C LEU A 79 4.45 -7.68 12.12
N SER A 80 4.77 -8.91 11.69
CA SER A 80 3.76 -9.85 11.22
C SER A 80 2.75 -10.24 12.29
N ILE A 81 3.15 -10.37 13.56
CA ILE A 81 2.24 -10.62 14.69
C ILE A 81 1.29 -9.43 14.94
N ILE A 82 1.80 -8.20 14.93
CA ILE A 82 0.99 -6.99 15.10
C ILE A 82 -0.04 -6.90 13.97
N TRP A 83 0.41 -7.18 12.75
CA TRP A 83 -0.44 -7.24 11.57
C TRP A 83 -1.51 -8.32 11.64
N TRP A 84 -1.16 -9.52 12.11
CA TRP A 84 -2.10 -10.60 12.33
C TRP A 84 -3.20 -10.19 13.32
N ARG A 85 -2.84 -9.38 14.32
CA ARG A 85 -3.81 -8.76 15.23
C ARG A 85 -4.76 -7.81 14.50
N VAL A 86 -4.26 -6.94 13.63
CA VAL A 86 -5.10 -5.96 12.89
C VAL A 86 -6.03 -6.67 11.89
N THR A 87 -5.54 -7.67 11.16
CA THR A 87 -6.35 -8.44 10.22
C THR A 87 -7.34 -9.37 10.94
N ALA A 88 -6.96 -10.03 12.04
CA ALA A 88 -7.86 -10.85 12.84
C ALA A 88 -8.96 -10.01 13.54
N THR A 89 -8.63 -8.79 13.97
CA THR A 89 -9.63 -7.88 14.54
C THR A 89 -10.62 -7.40 13.47
N SER A 90 -10.17 -7.25 12.22
CA SER A 90 -11.05 -6.92 11.09
C SER A 90 -12.10 -8.00 10.80
N SER A 91 -11.78 -9.28 11.05
CA SER A 91 -12.77 -10.38 11.00
C SER A 91 -13.75 -10.39 12.17
N LEU A 92 -13.39 -9.84 13.33
CA LEU A 92 -14.27 -9.77 14.50
C LEU A 92 -15.26 -8.60 14.44
N THR A 93 -14.95 -7.51 13.73
CA THR A 93 -15.88 -6.37 13.56
C THR A 93 -16.88 -6.56 12.42
N ILE A 94 -16.64 -7.47 11.47
CA ILE A 94 -17.58 -7.79 10.37
C ILE A 94 -18.69 -8.77 10.80
N ARG A 95 -18.65 -9.27 12.04
CA ARG A 95 -19.72 -10.08 12.64
C ARG A 95 -20.49 -9.32 13.72
N ARG A 96 -20.78 -8.03 13.48
CA ARG A 96 -21.80 -7.25 14.19
C ARG A 96 -22.60 -6.44 13.18
#